data_AF-A0AAN9AQ17-F1
#
_entry.id   AF-A0AAN9AQ17-F1
#
_cell.length_a   1.000
_cell.length_b   1.000
_cell.length_c   1.000
_cell.angle_alpha   90.00
_cell.angle_beta   90.00
_cell.angle_gamma   90.00
#
_symmetry.space_group_name_H-M   'P 1'
#
loop_
_entity.id
_entity.type
_entity.pdbx_description
1 polymer ?
#
loop_
_entity_poly.entity_id
_entity_poly.type
_entity_poly.pdbx_seq_one_letter_code
_entity_poly.pdbx_strand_id
1 'polypeptide(L)'
;MAATLQLMKCGVRFDPPALVMTYKDWRSGKLRRRSMPLRSFNKNSSVPSTLTDLKENARHTRYVALLTDAQLVRLLTIIKDKLSGLSLEASIARNNDIDTVKPDEDLNKVDQEVLLRKKLTMDSTYEKNRKRLGDPDFEYNVEVDFDTAKVETSGWDSGEDSDPDF
;
A
#
# COMPACT_ATOMS: atom_id res chain seq x y z
N MET A 1 18.96 9.91 -7.18
CA MET A 1 18.81 10.12 -8.64
C MET A 1 17.61 11.02 -8.88
N ALA A 2 17.79 12.20 -9.47
CA ALA A 2 16.67 13.09 -9.78
C ALA A 2 15.70 12.38 -10.74
N ALA A 3 14.45 12.22 -10.34
CA ALA A 3 13.44 11.54 -11.14
C ALA A 3 13.16 12.37 -12.41
N THR A 4 13.77 11.98 -13.52
CA THR A 4 13.58 12.61 -14.84
C THR A 4 12.16 12.46 -15.38
N LEU A 5 11.35 11.60 -14.76
CA LEU A 5 10.01 11.26 -15.18
C LEU A 5 9.02 11.61 -14.07
N GLN A 6 7.89 12.20 -14.46
CA GLN A 6 6.77 12.50 -13.56
C GLN A 6 5.56 11.67 -13.97
N LEU A 7 5.00 10.89 -13.04
CA LEU A 7 3.77 10.16 -13.27
C LEU A 7 2.59 11.13 -13.42
N MET A 8 1.77 10.94 -14.44
CA MET A 8 0.55 11.74 -14.66
C MET A 8 -0.70 10.91 -14.41
N LYS A 9 -0.79 9.73 -15.03
CA LYS A 9 -1.93 8.82 -14.92
C LYS A 9 -1.45 7.38 -14.90
N CYS A 10 -2.15 6.51 -14.18
CA CYS A 10 -1.96 5.07 -14.21
C CYS A 10 -3.29 4.35 -14.40
N GLY A 11 -3.23 3.10 -14.84
CA GLY A 11 -4.41 2.29 -15.07
C GLY A 11 -4.02 0.91 -15.58
N VAL A 12 -5.02 0.14 -15.95
CA VAL A 12 -4.87 -1.25 -16.40
C VAL A 12 -5.57 -1.44 -17.74
N ARG A 13 -5.05 -2.38 -18.53
CA ARG A 13 -5.74 -2.95 -19.69
C ARG A 13 -6.03 -4.42 -19.36
N PHE A 14 -7.24 -4.86 -19.64
CA PHE A 14 -7.67 -6.22 -19.32
C PHE A 14 -7.36 -7.23 -20.43
N ASP A 15 -7.36 -6.82 -21.70
CA ASP A 15 -7.12 -7.70 -22.84
C ASP A 15 -6.08 -7.13 -23.83
N PRO A 16 -4.88 -7.73 -23.95
CA PRO A 16 -4.26 -8.62 -22.98
C PRO A 16 -3.85 -7.85 -21.69
N PRO A 17 -3.78 -8.53 -20.52
CA PRO A 17 -3.44 -7.93 -19.23
C PRO A 17 -2.16 -7.08 -19.28
N ALA A 18 -2.28 -5.80 -18.95
CA ALA A 18 -1.13 -4.89 -18.93
C ALA A 18 -1.34 -3.72 -17.97
N LEU A 19 -0.27 -3.30 -17.31
CA LEU A 19 -0.21 -2.02 -16.60
C LEU A 19 0.06 -0.91 -17.61
N VAL A 20 -0.72 0.17 -17.53
CA VAL A 20 -0.60 1.31 -18.42
C VAL A 20 -0.34 2.56 -17.59
N MET A 21 0.67 3.32 -17.96
CA MET A 21 0.91 4.63 -17.36
C MET A 21 1.20 5.70 -18.40
N THR A 22 0.80 6.92 -18.07
CA THR A 22 1.15 8.13 -18.79
C THR A 22 2.05 8.95 -17.89
N TYR A 23 3.20 9.36 -18.41
CA TYR A 23 4.21 10.12 -17.68
C TYR A 23 4.71 11.28 -18.54
N LYS A 24 5.17 12.34 -17.88
CA LYS A 24 5.87 13.46 -18.51
C LYS A 24 7.37 13.23 -18.35
N ASP A 25 8.09 13.26 -19.45
CA ASP A 25 9.55 13.27 -19.44
C ASP A 25 10.03 14.72 -19.30
N TRP A 26 10.68 15.06 -18.19
CA TRP A 26 11.08 16.43 -17.90
C TRP A 26 12.12 16.96 -18.90
N ARG A 27 12.93 16.07 -19.49
CA ARG A 27 13.96 16.47 -20.46
C ARG A 27 13.36 16.89 -21.79
N SER A 28 12.32 16.18 -22.24
CA SER A 28 11.68 16.46 -23.53
C SER A 28 10.40 17.30 -23.40
N GLY A 29 9.86 17.47 -22.19
CA GLY A 29 8.57 18.11 -21.92
C GLY A 29 7.35 17.33 -22.43
N LYS A 30 7.57 16.20 -23.13
CA LYS A 30 6.52 15.44 -23.82
C LYS A 30 5.81 14.46 -22.89
N LEU A 31 4.50 14.33 -23.08
CA LEU A 31 3.71 13.26 -22.49
C LEU A 31 3.95 11.96 -23.26
N ARG A 32 4.24 10.89 -22.54
CA ARG A 32 4.50 9.56 -23.07
C ARG A 32 3.62 8.54 -22.36
N ARG A 33 3.22 7.52 -23.11
CA ARG A 33 2.48 6.37 -22.58
C ARG A 33 3.38 5.13 -22.59
N ARG A 34 3.43 4.40 -21.48
CA ARG A 34 4.07 3.08 -21.38
C ARG A 34 3.00 2.03 -21.10
N SER A 35 3.09 0.92 -21.80
CA SER A 35 2.32 -0.30 -21.50
C SER A 35 3.32 -1.39 -21.10
N MET A 36 3.05 -2.04 -19.97
CA MET A 36 3.86 -3.11 -19.38
C MET A 36 2.99 -4.37 -19.34
N PRO A 37 3.15 -5.28 -20.32
CA PRO A 37 2.35 -6.51 -20.39
C PRO A 37 2.64 -7.46 -19.23
N LEU A 38 1.58 -8.06 -18.69
CA LEU A 38 1.65 -9.07 -17.63
C LEU A 38 1.40 -10.47 -18.21
N ARG A 39 2.36 -10.96 -19.01
CA ARG A 39 2.16 -12.16 -19.87
C ARG A 39 1.88 -13.45 -19.09
N SER A 40 2.45 -13.59 -17.91
CA SER A 40 2.32 -14.77 -17.02
C SER A 40 1.25 -14.58 -15.94
N PHE A 41 0.53 -13.45 -15.93
CA PHE A 41 -0.45 -13.13 -14.90
C PHE A 41 -1.82 -13.70 -15.23
N ASN A 42 -2.34 -14.54 -14.35
CA ASN A 42 -3.62 -15.20 -14.47
C ASN A 42 -4.41 -15.09 -13.15
N LYS A 43 -5.64 -15.63 -13.11
CA LYS A 43 -6.53 -15.57 -11.93
C LYS A 43 -5.95 -16.22 -10.66
N ASN A 44 -5.01 -17.16 -10.80
CA ASN A 44 -4.36 -17.88 -9.71
C ASN A 44 -2.99 -17.27 -9.36
N SER A 45 -2.54 -16.23 -10.06
CA SER A 45 -1.27 -15.58 -9.77
C SER A 45 -1.32 -14.86 -8.42
N SER A 46 -0.23 -14.98 -7.67
CA SER A 46 0.00 -14.26 -6.42
C SER A 46 0.31 -12.79 -6.71
N VAL A 47 -0.50 -11.87 -6.15
CA VAL A 47 -0.26 -10.43 -6.31
C VAL A 47 1.10 -10.02 -5.71
N PRO A 48 1.48 -10.46 -4.49
CA PRO A 48 2.80 -10.15 -3.91
C PRO A 48 3.98 -10.56 -4.80
N SER A 49 3.98 -11.78 -5.34
CA SER A 49 5.07 -12.26 -6.18
C SER A 49 5.20 -11.41 -7.45
N THR A 50 4.07 -11.08 -8.09
CA THR A 50 4.07 -10.31 -9.33
C THR A 50 4.47 -8.85 -9.12
N LEU A 51 4.25 -8.30 -7.92
CA LEU A 51 4.76 -6.98 -7.53
C LEU A 51 6.30 -7.00 -7.49
N THR A 52 6.89 -8.02 -6.85
CA THR A 52 8.34 -8.20 -6.77
C THR A 52 8.95 -8.36 -8.17
N ASP A 53 8.39 -9.25 -8.99
CA ASP A 53 8.84 -9.46 -10.37
C ASP A 53 8.83 -8.16 -11.20
N LEU A 54 7.80 -7.33 -11.00
CA LEU A 54 7.65 -6.08 -11.72
C LEU A 54 8.69 -5.03 -11.30
N LYS A 55 9.08 -5.02 -10.02
CA LYS A 55 10.13 -4.15 -9.49
C LYS A 55 11.52 -4.58 -9.94
N GLU A 56 11.79 -5.88 -9.98
CA GLU A 56 13.08 -6.45 -10.37
C GLU A 56 13.31 -6.41 -11.89
N ASN A 57 12.25 -6.29 -12.68
CA ASN A 57 12.37 -6.23 -14.13
C ASN A 57 13.04 -4.95 -14.61
N ALA A 58 14.31 -5.04 -15.01
CA ALA A 58 15.14 -3.92 -15.48
C ALA A 58 14.50 -3.03 -16.56
N ARG A 59 13.57 -3.56 -17.38
CA ARG A 59 12.87 -2.77 -18.42
C ARG A 59 11.77 -1.88 -17.84
N HIS A 60 11.22 -2.25 -16.69
CA HIS A 60 10.05 -1.65 -16.07
C HIS A 60 10.38 -0.91 -14.77
N THR A 61 11.44 -1.29 -14.04
CA THR A 61 11.83 -0.74 -12.73
C THR A 61 11.75 0.78 -12.66
N ARG A 62 12.34 1.49 -13.63
CA ARG A 62 12.35 2.97 -13.65
C ARG A 62 10.94 3.59 -13.68
N TYR A 63 9.99 2.93 -14.34
CA TYR A 63 8.61 3.39 -14.45
C TYR A 63 7.77 2.96 -13.25
N VAL A 64 7.99 1.73 -12.78
CA VAL A 64 7.30 1.14 -11.64
C VAL A 64 7.63 1.89 -10.35
N ALA A 65 8.87 2.36 -10.20
CA ALA A 65 9.31 3.20 -9.09
C ALA A 65 8.59 4.56 -9.01
N LEU A 66 7.84 4.98 -10.03
CA LEU A 66 7.01 6.18 -9.99
C LEU A 66 5.67 5.96 -9.28
N LEU A 67 5.28 4.71 -9.07
CA LEU A 67 4.04 4.32 -8.40
C LEU A 67 4.34 3.87 -6.98
N THR A 68 3.40 4.06 -6.07
CA THR A 68 3.51 3.47 -4.74
C THR A 68 3.15 1.98 -4.80
N ASP A 69 3.68 1.21 -3.85
CA ASP A 69 3.38 -0.22 -3.74
C ASP A 69 1.88 -0.46 -3.56
N ALA A 70 1.20 0.34 -2.74
CA ALA A 70 -0.24 0.27 -2.55
C ALA A 70 -1.00 0.44 -3.87
N GLN A 71 -0.58 1.39 -4.72
CA GLN A 71 -1.18 1.60 -6.04
C GLN A 71 -0.93 0.41 -6.96
N LEU A 72 0.29 -0.14 -7.00
CA LEU A 72 0.62 -1.29 -7.83
C LEU A 72 -0.19 -2.53 -7.43
N VAL A 73 -0.25 -2.82 -6.13
CA VAL A 73 -1.05 -3.94 -5.59
C VAL A 73 -2.51 -3.76 -5.98
N ARG A 74 -3.09 -2.57 -5.78
CA ARG A 74 -4.47 -2.29 -6.16
C ARG A 74 -4.73 -2.52 -7.66
N LEU A 75 -3.84 -2.05 -8.53
CA LEU A 75 -3.97 -2.26 -9.98
C LEU A 75 -3.88 -3.75 -10.35
N LEU A 76 -2.96 -4.50 -9.75
CA LEU A 76 -2.82 -5.94 -9.96
C LEU A 76 -4.05 -6.72 -9.47
N THR A 77 -4.61 -6.36 -8.32
CA THR A 77 -5.85 -6.94 -7.80
C THR A 77 -7.03 -6.68 -8.74
N ILE A 78 -7.18 -5.47 -9.29
CA ILE A 78 -8.23 -5.16 -10.27
C ILE A 78 -8.10 -6.04 -11.54
N ILE A 79 -6.87 -6.29 -12.00
CA ILE A 79 -6.65 -7.21 -13.13
C ILE A 79 -7.03 -8.64 -12.74
N LYS A 80 -6.60 -9.12 -11.56
CA LYS A 80 -6.91 -10.47 -11.06
C LYS A 80 -8.42 -10.69 -10.95
N ASP A 81 -9.15 -9.68 -10.46
CA ASP A 81 -10.61 -9.71 -10.35
C ASP A 81 -11.29 -9.81 -11.70
N LYS A 82 -10.81 -9.04 -12.67
CA LYS A 82 -11.37 -9.13 -14.02
C LYS A 82 -11.11 -10.50 -14.65
N LEU A 83 -9.95 -11.08 -14.40
CA LEU A 83 -9.60 -12.43 -14.86
C LEU A 83 -10.39 -13.55 -14.14
N SER A 84 -10.88 -13.30 -12.92
CA SER A 84 -11.76 -14.22 -12.20
C SER A 84 -13.24 -14.04 -12.55
N GLY A 85 -13.58 -13.06 -13.39
CA GLY A 85 -14.93 -12.81 -13.89
C GLY A 85 -15.71 -11.73 -13.14
N LEU A 86 -15.11 -11.03 -12.18
CA LEU A 86 -15.75 -9.91 -11.48
C LEU A 86 -15.95 -8.72 -12.42
N SER A 87 -17.03 -7.95 -12.19
CA SER A 87 -17.23 -6.68 -12.87
C SER A 87 -16.23 -5.63 -12.36
N LEU A 88 -15.95 -4.62 -13.19
CA LEU A 88 -15.02 -3.56 -12.82
C LEU A 88 -15.53 -2.78 -11.60
N GLU A 89 -16.83 -2.47 -11.57
CA GLU A 89 -17.47 -1.73 -10.48
C GLU A 89 -17.42 -2.52 -9.17
N ALA A 90 -17.75 -3.81 -9.20
CA ALA A 90 -17.66 -4.68 -8.03
C ALA A 90 -16.21 -4.81 -7.53
N SER A 91 -15.25 -4.92 -8.45
CA SER A 91 -13.83 -4.93 -8.11
C SER A 91 -13.42 -3.62 -7.43
N ILE A 92 -13.79 -2.46 -7.98
CA ILE A 92 -13.45 -1.16 -7.39
C ILE A 92 -14.06 -1.01 -5.99
N ALA A 93 -15.34 -1.36 -5.82
CA ALA A 93 -16.00 -1.30 -4.52
C ALA A 93 -15.29 -2.18 -3.48
N ARG A 94 -15.07 -3.45 -3.79
CA ARG A 94 -14.32 -4.38 -2.92
C ARG A 94 -12.91 -3.87 -2.60
N ASN A 95 -12.24 -3.30 -3.59
CA ASN A 95 -10.91 -2.73 -3.41
C ASN A 95 -10.93 -1.54 -2.45
N ASN A 96 -11.94 -0.67 -2.51
CA ASN A 96 -12.08 0.47 -1.59
C ASN A 96 -12.35 0.00 -0.15
N ASP A 97 -13.16 -1.04 0.01
CA ASP A 97 -13.44 -1.62 1.32
C ASP A 97 -12.16 -2.19 1.96
N ILE A 98 -11.35 -2.91 1.18
CA ILE A 98 -10.06 -3.46 1.66
C ILE A 98 -9.05 -2.36 1.97
N ASP A 99 -9.03 -1.28 1.18
CA ASP A 99 -8.15 -0.14 1.41
C ASP A 99 -8.55 0.69 2.64
N THR A 100 -9.73 0.43 3.24
CA THR A 100 -10.19 1.14 4.44
C THR A 100 -9.76 0.38 5.70
N VAL A 101 -8.93 1.00 6.53
CA VAL A 101 -8.47 0.41 7.80
C VAL A 101 -9.52 0.68 8.88
N LYS A 102 -10.17 -0.37 9.38
CA LYS A 102 -11.10 -0.30 10.52
C LYS A 102 -10.36 -0.64 11.83
N PRO A 103 -10.61 0.09 12.93
CA PRO A 103 -9.95 -0.18 14.21
C PRO A 103 -10.41 -1.51 14.85
N ASP A 104 -11.66 -1.92 14.63
CA ASP A 104 -12.26 -3.09 15.28
C ASP A 104 -12.00 -4.42 14.55
N GLU A 105 -11.19 -4.41 13.49
CA GLU A 105 -11.02 -5.57 12.63
C GLU A 105 -9.87 -6.48 13.08
N ASP A 106 -10.17 -7.78 13.22
CA ASP A 106 -9.17 -8.78 13.58
C ASP A 106 -8.26 -9.14 12.38
N LEU A 107 -7.10 -8.49 12.33
CA LEU A 107 -6.10 -8.69 11.28
C LEU A 107 -5.36 -10.04 11.36
N ASN A 108 -5.55 -10.83 12.40
CA ASN A 108 -4.95 -12.17 12.48
C ASN A 108 -5.74 -13.20 11.67
N LYS A 109 -7.00 -12.90 11.32
CA LYS A 109 -7.89 -13.80 10.56
C LYS A 109 -7.93 -13.50 9.06
N VAL A 110 -7.32 -12.41 8.61
CA VAL A 110 -7.34 -12.04 7.19
C VAL A 110 -6.30 -12.79 6.38
N ASP A 111 -6.57 -12.97 5.10
CA ASP A 111 -5.63 -13.58 4.16
C ASP A 111 -4.37 -12.72 3.96
N GLN A 112 -3.27 -13.36 3.56
CA GLN A 112 -1.96 -12.73 3.42
C GLN A 112 -1.96 -11.61 2.35
N GLU A 113 -2.70 -11.76 1.24
CA GLU A 113 -2.83 -10.71 0.22
C GLU A 113 -3.54 -9.46 0.78
N VAL A 114 -4.58 -9.66 1.60
CA VAL A 114 -5.33 -8.59 2.25
C VAL A 114 -4.48 -7.93 3.34
N LEU A 115 -3.76 -8.72 4.13
CA LEU A 115 -2.87 -8.23 5.19
C LEU A 115 -1.77 -7.33 4.62
N LEU A 116 -1.09 -7.77 3.55
CA LEU A 116 -0.06 -6.98 2.88
C LEU A 116 -0.62 -5.63 2.43
N ARG A 117 -1.84 -5.64 1.89
CA ARG A 117 -2.48 -4.42 1.40
C ARG A 117 -2.78 -3.43 2.52
N LYS A 118 -3.30 -3.91 3.64
CA LYS A 118 -3.56 -3.06 4.80
C LYS A 118 -2.29 -2.47 5.38
N LYS A 119 -1.21 -3.26 5.47
CA LYS A 119 0.11 -2.77 5.87
C LYS A 119 0.57 -1.61 4.97
N LEU A 120 0.48 -1.79 3.65
CA LEU A 120 0.84 -0.73 2.71
C LEU A 120 -0.03 0.53 2.85
N THR A 121 -1.33 0.37 3.11
CA THR A 121 -2.21 1.51 3.39
C THR A 121 -1.79 2.22 4.67
N MET A 122 -1.56 1.48 5.76
CA MET A 122 -1.10 2.02 7.05
C MET A 122 0.24 2.75 6.91
N ASP A 123 1.20 2.18 6.19
CA ASP A 123 2.50 2.83 5.93
C ASP A 123 2.31 4.16 5.18
N SER A 124 1.41 4.16 4.19
CA SER A 124 1.12 5.36 3.39
C SER A 124 0.40 6.46 4.17
N THR A 125 -0.47 6.10 5.12
CA THR A 125 -1.16 7.08 5.99
C THR A 125 -0.21 7.60 7.07
N TYR A 126 0.63 6.71 7.62
CA TYR A 126 1.68 7.06 8.56
C TYR A 126 2.65 8.08 7.97
N GLU A 127 3.26 7.80 6.81
CA GLU A 127 4.24 8.71 6.20
C GLU A 127 3.65 10.08 5.79
N LYS A 128 2.33 10.16 5.55
CA LYS A 128 1.65 11.44 5.32
C LYS A 128 1.46 12.25 6.60
N ASN A 129 1.17 11.58 7.71
CA ASN A 129 0.88 12.21 9.00
C ASN A 129 2.12 12.34 9.89
N ARG A 130 3.25 11.79 9.45
CA ARG A 130 4.51 11.79 10.19
C ARG A 130 5.08 13.22 10.26
N LYS A 131 5.03 13.80 11.46
CA LYS A 131 5.71 15.05 11.80
C LYS A 131 7.22 14.83 11.86
N ARG A 132 7.99 15.68 11.21
CA ARG A 132 9.46 15.65 11.17
C ARG A 132 10.03 16.86 11.91
N LEU A 133 11.31 16.76 12.27
CA LEU A 133 12.06 17.75 13.04
C LEU A 133 12.24 19.14 12.34
N GLY A 134 11.50 19.44 11.28
CA GLY A 134 11.48 20.76 10.65
C GLY A 134 10.07 21.25 10.34
N ASP A 135 9.04 20.49 10.71
CA ASP A 135 7.65 20.89 10.50
C ASP A 135 7.24 21.92 11.56
N PRO A 136 6.44 22.94 11.21
CA PRO A 136 6.04 23.98 12.15
C PRO A 136 5.23 23.42 13.35
N ASP A 137 4.54 22.30 13.14
CA ASP A 137 3.73 21.62 14.16
C ASP A 137 4.52 20.55 14.94
N PHE A 138 5.85 20.49 14.76
CA PHE A 138 6.72 19.58 15.50
C PHE A 138 7.02 20.14 16.88
N GLU A 139 6.49 19.48 17.89
CA GLU A 139 6.74 19.81 19.29
C GLU A 139 7.59 18.69 19.92
N TYR A 140 8.63 19.10 20.65
CA TYR A 140 9.41 18.17 21.46
C TYR A 140 8.68 17.88 22.76
N ASN A 141 8.75 16.62 23.21
CA ASN A 141 8.20 16.18 24.49
C ASN A 141 6.72 16.53 24.66
N VAL A 142 5.89 16.19 23.66
CA VAL A 142 4.44 16.33 23.78
C VAL A 142 3.95 15.39 24.88
N GLU A 143 3.66 15.97 26.05
CA GLU A 143 3.00 15.30 27.15
C GLU A 143 1.50 15.36 26.89
N VAL A 144 0.86 14.19 26.82
CA VAL A 144 -0.60 14.06 26.65
C VAL A 144 -1.14 13.38 27.89
N ASP A 145 -1.97 14.09 28.63
CA ASP A 145 -2.75 13.50 29.71
C ASP A 145 -3.88 12.67 29.09
N PHE A 146 -3.78 11.35 29.18
CA PHE A 146 -4.88 10.46 28.81
C PHE A 146 -5.95 10.54 29.90
N ASP A 147 -7.20 10.81 29.51
CA ASP A 147 -8.33 10.81 30.44
C ASP A 147 -8.35 9.49 31.25
N THR A 148 -8.23 9.60 32.57
CA THR A 148 -8.14 8.48 33.52
C THR A 148 -9.40 7.62 33.59
N ALA A 149 -10.46 7.99 32.87
CA ALA A 149 -11.76 7.33 32.91
C ALA A 149 -11.78 5.90 32.31
N LYS A 150 -10.73 5.50 31.57
CA LYS A 150 -10.54 4.13 31.06
C LYS A 150 -9.09 3.68 31.23
N VAL A 151 -8.57 3.70 32.44
CA VAL A 151 -7.43 2.85 32.76
C VAL A 151 -7.96 1.41 32.83
N GLU A 152 -7.97 0.71 31.70
CA GLU A 152 -8.16 -0.73 31.70
C GLU A 152 -6.98 -1.33 32.49
N THR A 153 -7.27 -1.97 33.63
CA THR A 153 -6.28 -2.69 34.41
C THR A 153 -5.70 -3.79 33.53
N SER A 154 -4.56 -3.52 32.90
CA SER A 154 -3.89 -4.49 32.07
C SER A 154 -3.45 -5.64 32.98
N GLY A 155 -3.81 -6.88 32.63
CA GLY A 155 -3.48 -8.08 33.42
C GLY A 155 -1.97 -8.32 33.63
N TRP A 156 -1.13 -7.52 32.97
CA TRP A 156 0.31 -7.45 33.14
C TRP A 156 0.73 -6.81 34.48
N ASP A 157 -0.03 -5.82 34.97
CA ASP A 157 0.21 -5.19 36.28
C ASP A 157 -0.40 -5.99 37.45
N SER A 158 -1.05 -7.11 37.16
CA SER A 158 -1.68 -7.98 38.16
C SER A 158 -0.75 -9.08 38.69
N GLY A 159 0.49 -9.12 38.21
CA GLY A 159 1.50 -10.08 38.65
C GLY A 159 2.17 -9.60 39.93
N GLU A 160 1.84 -10.26 41.05
CA GLU A 160 2.51 -10.13 42.36
C GLU A 160 3.91 -10.81 42.39
N ASP A 161 4.50 -11.12 41.23
CA ASP A 161 5.87 -11.63 41.13
C ASP A 161 6.85 -10.44 41.15
N SER A 162 6.95 -9.79 42.31
CA SER A 162 8.10 -8.98 42.67
C SER A 162 9.31 -9.92 42.73
N ASP A 163 10.29 -9.72 41.85
CA ASP A 163 11.55 -10.47 41.82
C ASP A 163 12.10 -10.66 43.26
N PRO A 164 12.51 -11.89 43.67
CA PRO A 164 13.16 -12.07 44.95
C PRO A 164 14.51 -11.35 44.95
N ASP A 165 14.72 -10.50 45.96
CA ASP A 165 15.97 -9.80 46.22
C ASP A 165 17.17 -10.76 46.14
N PHE A 166 18.11 -10.47 45.23
CA PHE A 166 19.41 -11.14 45.13
C PHE A 166 20.40 -10.64 46.19
#